data_AF-A0A3M9ZKV4-F1
#
_entry.id   AF-A0A3M9ZKV4-F1
#
_cell.length_a   1.000
_cell.length_b   1.000
_cell.length_c   1.000
_cell.angle_alpha   90.00
_cell.angle_beta   90.00
_cell.angle_gamma   90.00
#
_symmetry.space_group_name_H-M   'P 1'
#
loop_
_entity.id
_entity.type
_entity.pdbx_description
1 polymer ?
#
loop_
_entity_poly.entity_id
_entity_poly.type
_entity_poly.pdbx_seq_one_letter_code
_entity_poly.pdbx_strand_id
1 'polypeptide(L)'
;MGAGAALMSALNDVYSPSPAIADWERESHGLRAAVRAIIAPMLASPSIMSAAEPGSELDVAAPGALVIALNAGLYVGAPAAIAWRLRR
;
A
#
# COMPACT_ATOMS: atom_id res chain seq x y z
N MET A 1 13.09 -8.28 16.63
CA MET A 1 11.84 -7.63 16.18
C MET A 1 11.90 -7.58 14.66
N GLY A 2 11.00 -8.27 13.97
CA GLY A 2 11.06 -8.40 12.51
C GLY A 2 10.67 -7.10 11.80
N ALA A 3 11.12 -6.93 10.56
CA ALA A 3 10.83 -5.76 9.72
C ALA A 3 9.33 -5.44 9.63
N GLY A 4 8.46 -6.45 9.70
CA GLY A 4 7.00 -6.27 9.72
C GLY A 4 6.46 -5.56 10.96
N ALA A 5 7.01 -5.81 12.15
CA ALA A 5 6.57 -5.16 13.38
C ALA A 5 6.98 -3.69 13.44
N ALA A 6 8.19 -3.37 12.94
CA ALA A 6 8.68 -2.01 12.82
C ALA A 6 7.86 -1.19 11.80
N LEU A 7 7.50 -1.81 10.67
CA LEU A 7 6.62 -1.23 9.67
C LEU A 7 5.22 -0.95 10.24
N MET A 8 4.61 -1.92 10.93
CA MET A 8 3.28 -1.74 11.54
C MET A 8 3.26 -0.61 12.57
N SER A 9 4.30 -0.49 13.40
CA SER A 9 4.41 0.59 14.40
C SER A 9 4.55 1.96 13.73
N ALA A 10 5.41 2.08 12.71
CA ALA A 10 5.61 3.33 11.99
C ALA A 10 4.34 3.77 11.24
N LEU A 11 3.60 2.81 10.66
CA LEU A 11 2.34 3.10 9.98
C LEU A 11 1.23 3.49 10.96
N ASN A 12 1.18 2.86 12.14
CA ASN A 12 0.20 3.18 13.18
C ASN A 12 0.43 4.57 13.79
N ASP A 13 1.68 5.00 13.94
CA ASP A 13 2.02 6.34 14.42
C ASP A 13 1.71 7.45 13.38
N VAL A 14 1.76 7.11 12.09
CA VAL A 14 1.50 8.06 11.00
C VAL A 14 0.01 8.07 10.58
N TYR A 15 -0.73 6.98 10.80
CA TYR A 15 -2.07 6.78 10.25
C TYR A 15 -3.08 6.33 11.31
N SER A 16 -3.75 7.29 11.94
CA SER A 16 -5.05 7.06 12.56
C SER A 16 -6.13 7.45 11.55
N PRO A 17 -6.98 6.52 11.07
CA PRO A 17 -8.01 6.85 10.10
C PRO A 17 -9.01 7.84 10.74
N SER A 18 -8.91 9.10 10.33
CA SER A 18 -9.71 10.20 10.85
C SER A 18 -11.19 10.07 10.43
N PRO A 19 -12.14 10.22 11.36
CA PRO A 19 -13.58 10.25 11.04
C PRO A 19 -13.95 11.29 9.97
N ALA A 20 -13.20 12.39 9.87
CA ALA A 20 -13.44 13.45 8.89
C ALA A 20 -13.16 13.01 7.44
N ILE A 21 -12.16 12.14 7.23
CA ILE A 21 -11.86 11.61 5.88
C ILE A 21 -13.01 10.70 5.42
N ALA A 22 -13.58 9.92 6.34
CA ALA A 22 -14.69 9.02 6.03
C ALA A 22 -15.99 9.76 5.67
N ASP A 23 -16.23 10.94 6.25
CA ASP A 23 -17.35 11.80 5.89
C ASP A 23 -17.14 12.41 4.49
N TRP A 24 -15.94 12.92 4.20
CA TRP A 24 -15.62 13.48 2.88
C TRP A 24 -15.60 12.43 1.77
N GLU A 25 -15.20 11.20 2.06
CA GLU A 25 -15.24 10.08 1.12
C GLU A 25 -16.68 9.68 0.75
N ARG A 26 -17.65 9.92 1.65
CA ARG A 26 -19.09 9.72 1.39
C ARG A 26 -19.69 10.78 0.48
N GLU A 27 -19.19 12.02 0.53
CA GLU A 27 -19.71 13.13 -0.27
C GLU A 27 -19.04 13.27 -1.65
N SER A 28 -17.76 12.88 -1.77
CA SER A 28 -16.99 13.04 -3.00
C SER A 28 -16.56 11.70 -3.60
N HIS A 29 -17.19 11.34 -4.73
CA HIS A 29 -16.83 10.16 -5.52
C HIS A 29 -15.37 10.18 -6.00
N GLY A 30 -14.81 11.37 -6.29
CA GLY A 30 -13.42 11.52 -6.73
C GLY A 30 -12.42 11.28 -5.61
N LEU A 31 -12.68 11.80 -4.41
CA LEU A 31 -11.84 11.55 -3.23
C LEU A 31 -11.83 10.06 -2.89
N ARG A 32 -12.99 9.41 -2.92
CA ARG A 32 -13.13 7.96 -2.72
C ARG A 32 -12.30 7.14 -3.70
N ALA A 33 -12.32 7.49 -4.98
CA ALA A 33 -11.52 6.78 -5.98
C ALA A 33 -10.01 6.95 -5.73
N ALA A 34 -9.57 8.16 -5.36
CA ALA A 34 -8.17 8.45 -5.05
C ALA A 34 -7.70 7.70 -3.80
N VAL A 35 -8.46 7.75 -2.70
CA VAL A 35 -8.16 7.01 -1.46
C VAL A 35 -8.10 5.52 -1.74
N ARG A 36 -9.11 4.98 -2.45
CA ARG A 36 -9.13 3.56 -2.84
C ARG A 36 -7.91 3.16 -3.66
N ALA A 37 -7.49 3.99 -4.62
CA ALA A 37 -6.30 3.73 -5.42
C ALA A 37 -5.04 3.70 -4.55
N ILE A 38 -4.91 4.62 -3.60
CA ILE A 38 -3.79 4.71 -2.65
C ILE A 38 -3.71 3.47 -1.75
N ILE A 39 -4.84 2.96 -1.24
CA ILE A 39 -4.85 1.80 -0.35
C ILE A 39 -4.92 0.45 -1.08
N ALA A 40 -5.16 0.45 -2.40
CA ALA A 40 -5.35 -0.77 -3.19
C ALA A 40 -4.18 -1.77 -3.12
N PRO A 41 -2.90 -1.37 -3.23
CA PRO A 41 -1.77 -2.31 -3.11
C PRO A 41 -1.75 -3.01 -1.75
N MET A 42 -2.07 -2.27 -0.69
CA MET A 42 -2.11 -2.78 0.68
C MET A 42 -3.25 -3.78 0.87
N LEU A 43 -4.45 -3.46 0.35
CA LEU A 43 -5.61 -4.37 0.39
C LEU A 43 -5.43 -5.63 -0.48
N ALA A 44 -4.64 -5.56 -1.56
CA ALA A 44 -4.34 -6.72 -2.40
C ALA A 44 -3.28 -7.64 -1.77
N SER A 45 -2.51 -7.17 -0.78
CA SER A 45 -1.38 -7.89 -0.20
C SER A 45 -1.76 -9.24 0.44
N PRO A 46 -2.86 -9.35 1.23
CA PRO A 46 -3.31 -10.63 1.78
C PRO A 46 -3.71 -11.63 0.69
N SER A 47 -4.38 -11.16 -0.37
CA SER A 47 -4.76 -12.02 -1.50
C SER A 47 -3.55 -12.52 -2.29
N ILE A 48 -2.52 -11.68 -2.45
CA ILE A 48 -1.26 -12.06 -3.11
C ILE A 48 -0.49 -13.06 -2.24
N MET A 49 -0.41 -12.81 -0.93
CA MET A 49 0.26 -13.71 0.01
C MET A 49 -0.47 -15.05 0.16
N SER A 50 -1.80 -15.08 0.02
CA SER A 50 -2.58 -16.32 0.00
C SER A 50 -2.33 -17.18 -1.25
N ALA A 51 -1.73 -16.63 -2.30
CA ALA A 51 -1.29 -17.40 -3.45
C ALA A 51 0.03 -18.16 -3.20
N ALA A 52 0.71 -17.92 -2.08
CA ALA A 52 1.88 -18.67 -1.67
C ALA A 52 1.46 -20.04 -1.10
N GLU A 53 2.02 -21.12 -1.64
CA GLU A 53 1.83 -22.46 -1.05
C GLU A 53 2.73 -22.63 0.20
N PRO A 54 2.21 -23.25 1.28
CA PRO A 54 3.00 -23.51 2.48
C PRO A 54 3.96 -24.68 2.22
N GLY A 55 5.25 -24.39 2.01
CA GLY A 55 6.26 -25.46 1.89
C GLY A 55 7.63 -25.07 1.31
N SER A 56 7.75 -23.92 0.63
CA SER A 56 9.00 -23.49 -0.01
C SER A 56 9.27 -21.99 0.19
N GLU A 57 10.52 -21.62 0.47
CA GLU A 57 10.94 -20.20 0.56
C GLU A 57 10.65 -19.43 -0.73
N LEU A 58 10.77 -20.08 -1.90
CA LEU A 58 10.49 -19.48 -3.21
C LEU A 58 9.00 -19.13 -3.39
N ASP A 59 8.11 -19.95 -2.84
CA ASP A 59 6.66 -19.76 -2.93
C ASP A 59 6.17 -18.59 -2.06
N VAL A 60 6.95 -18.21 -1.04
CA VAL A 60 6.69 -17.03 -0.20
C VAL A 60 7.44 -15.79 -0.71
N ALA A 61 8.65 -15.98 -1.23
CA ALA A 61 9.51 -14.90 -1.70
C ALA A 61 8.94 -14.20 -2.94
N ALA A 62 8.40 -14.94 -3.91
CA ALA A 62 7.85 -14.35 -5.13
C ALA A 62 6.59 -13.48 -4.87
N PRO A 63 5.58 -13.95 -4.10
CA PRO A 63 4.44 -13.11 -3.71
C PRO A 63 4.85 -11.96 -2.78
N GLY A 64 5.79 -12.17 -1.86
CA GLY A 64 6.33 -11.10 -1.01
C GLY A 64 7.03 -10.00 -1.82
N ALA A 65 7.83 -10.36 -2.82
CA ALA A 65 8.47 -9.42 -3.72
C ALA A 65 7.44 -8.64 -4.56
N LEU A 66 6.35 -9.28 -4.99
CA LEU A 66 5.26 -8.63 -5.70
C LEU A 66 4.53 -7.60 -4.83
N VAL A 67 4.24 -7.95 -3.56
CA VAL A 67 3.68 -7.01 -2.59
C VAL A 67 4.59 -5.80 -2.40
N ILE A 68 5.90 -6.02 -2.23
CA ILE A 68 6.88 -4.92 -2.08
C ILE A 68 6.91 -4.06 -3.35
N ALA A 69 6.96 -4.67 -4.54
CA ALA A 69 6.99 -3.96 -5.80
C ALA A 69 5.73 -3.10 -6.03
N LEU A 70 4.55 -3.62 -5.71
CA LEU A 70 3.28 -2.89 -5.82
C LEU A 70 3.21 -1.70 -4.86
N ASN A 71 3.59 -1.89 -3.59
CA ASN A 71 3.61 -0.80 -2.61
C ASN A 71 4.68 0.25 -2.97
N ALA A 72 5.89 -0.16 -3.36
CA ALA A 72 6.97 0.76 -3.75
C ALA A 72 6.62 1.52 -5.04
N GLY A 73 6.02 0.85 -6.03
CA GLY A 73 5.57 1.48 -7.27
C GLY A 73 4.57 2.60 -7.02
N LEU A 74 3.60 2.39 -6.12
CA LEU A 74 2.59 3.40 -5.84
C LEU A 74 3.07 4.50 -4.87
N TYR A 75 3.71 4.13 -3.77
CA TYR A 75 4.07 5.09 -2.71
C TYR A 75 5.39 5.82 -2.96
N VAL A 76 6.28 5.27 -3.80
CA VAL A 76 7.56 5.92 -4.16
C VAL A 76 7.59 6.26 -5.65
N GLY A 77 7.24 5.30 -6.51
CA GLY A 77 7.29 5.46 -7.96
C GLY A 77 6.37 6.56 -8.48
N ALA A 78 5.09 6.55 -8.10
CA ALA A 78 4.15 7.57 -8.57
C ALA A 78 4.50 8.99 -8.09
N PRO A 79 4.82 9.25 -6.81
CA PRO A 79 5.29 10.56 -6.36
C PRO A 79 6.59 11.00 -7.05
N ALA A 80 7.55 10.10 -7.24
CA ALA A 80 8.80 10.42 -7.93
C ALA A 80 8.56 10.78 -9.41
N ALA A 81 7.66 10.07 -10.10
CA ALA A 81 7.29 10.37 -11.47
C ALA A 81 6.58 11.72 -11.61
N ILE A 82 5.67 12.05 -10.69
CA ILE A 82 5.01 13.35 -10.63
C ILE A 82 6.03 14.46 -10.38
N ALA A 83 6.91 14.29 -9.39
CA ALA A 83 7.95 15.25 -9.07
C ALA A 83 8.91 15.48 -10.25
N TRP A 84 9.31 14.42 -10.94
CA TRP A 84 10.13 14.52 -12.14
C TRP A 84 9.42 15.27 -13.28
N ARG A 85 8.13 15.01 -13.48
CA ARG A 85 7.32 15.69 -14.49
C ARG A 85 7.10 17.18 -14.18
N LEU A 86 6.97 17.56 -12.92
CA LEU A 86 6.83 18.96 -12.49
C LEU A 86 8.16 19.73 -12.58
N ARG A 87 9.31 19.04 -12.55
CA ARG A 87 10.64 19.65 -12.65
C ARG A 87 11.10 19.88 -14.09
N ARG A 88 10.28 19.51 -15.07
CA ARG A 88 10.59 19.58 -16.51
C ARG A 88 9.68 20.59 -17.19
#